data_AF-A0A1I7JJN2-F1
#
_entry.id   AF-A0A1I7JJN2-F1
#
_cell.length_a   1.000
_cell.length_b   1.000
_cell.length_c   1.000
_cell.angle_alpha   90.00
_cell.angle_beta   90.00
_cell.angle_gamma   90.00
#
_symmetry.space_group_name_H-M   'P 1'
#
loop_
_entity.id
_entity.type
_entity.pdbx_description
1 polymer ?
#
loop_
_entity_poly.entity_id
_entity_poly.type
_entity_poly.pdbx_seq_one_letter_code
_entity_poly.pdbx_strand_id
1 'polypeptide(L)'
;MKSLLYVTLLYLCLALLAAGCSNSAPVPACTAVEVVGVNCDTGWYILKLQDDSEELASKSGSYVGQLHGGYVTTDNLPEAYRQVGQRAQLRLELNTSYGPRCVATAMMYPAVRVTEVCGADNK
;
A
#
# COMPACT_ATOMS: atom_id res chain seq x y z
N MET A 1 -22.61 29.09 40.40
CA MET A 1 -22.39 27.65 40.15
C MET A 1 -22.63 27.20 38.70
N LYS A 2 -23.36 27.96 37.86
CA LYS A 2 -23.58 27.60 36.43
C LYS A 2 -22.32 27.70 35.56
N SER A 3 -21.47 28.72 35.80
CA SER A 3 -20.25 28.95 35.01
C SER A 3 -19.21 27.84 35.15
N LEU A 4 -19.05 27.25 36.35
CA LEU A 4 -18.13 26.12 36.56
C LEU A 4 -18.53 24.89 35.73
N LEU A 5 -19.84 24.66 35.56
CA LEU A 5 -20.37 23.51 34.83
C LEU A 5 -20.11 23.62 33.32
N TYR A 6 -20.16 24.84 32.77
CA TYR A 6 -19.79 25.07 31.37
C TYR A 6 -18.29 24.88 31.12
N VAL A 7 -17.44 25.29 32.07
CA VAL A 7 -15.99 25.11 31.95
C VAL A 7 -15.64 23.61 31.97
N THR A 8 -16.24 22.84 32.88
CA THR A 8 -16.00 21.38 32.93
C THR A 8 -16.51 20.66 31.68
N LEU A 9 -17.66 21.07 31.14
CA LEU A 9 -18.20 20.50 29.90
C LEU A 9 -17.27 20.79 28.71
N LEU A 10 -16.75 22.02 28.63
CA LEU A 10 -15.83 22.42 27.57
C LEU A 10 -14.52 21.61 27.63
N TYR A 11 -13.94 21.44 28.82
CA TYR A 11 -12.75 20.61 28.99
C TYR A 11 -13.00 19.13 28.67
N LEU A 12 -14.19 18.60 28.98
CA LEU A 12 -14.58 17.25 28.60
C LEU A 12 -14.64 17.09 27.08
N CYS A 13 -15.24 18.06 26.37
CA CYS A 13 -15.27 18.06 24.92
C CYS A 13 -13.87 18.15 24.30
N LEU A 14 -13.00 19.01 24.82
CA LEU A 14 -11.61 19.10 24.35
C LEU A 14 -10.83 17.79 24.57
N ALA A 15 -11.03 17.12 25.71
CA ALA A 15 -10.40 15.82 25.98
C ALA A 15 -10.91 14.72 25.03
N LEU A 16 -12.21 14.72 24.70
CA LEU A 16 -12.79 13.80 23.72
C LEU A 16 -12.27 14.05 22.30
N LEU A 17 -12.04 15.30 21.90
CA LEU A 17 -11.40 15.63 20.63
C LEU A 17 -9.94 15.15 20.57
N ALA A 18 -9.18 15.30 21.67
CA ALA A 18 -7.81 14.81 21.74
C ALA A 18 -7.72 13.27 21.68
N ALA A 19 -8.71 12.56 22.21
CA ALA A 19 -8.80 11.10 22.17
C ALA A 19 -9.24 10.55 20.78
N GLY A 20 -9.80 11.40 19.91
CA GLY A 20 -10.27 11.00 18.58
C GLY A 20 -9.19 10.90 17.50
N CYS A 21 -7.97 11.36 17.77
CA CYS A 21 -6.83 11.17 16.86
C CYS A 21 -6.26 9.75 16.99
N SER A 22 -6.88 8.77 16.34
CA SER A 22 -6.23 7.47 16.15
C SER A 22 -5.03 7.64 15.20
N ASN A 23 -3.82 7.45 15.73
CA ASN A 23 -2.57 7.46 14.95
C ASN A 23 -2.41 6.28 13.98
N SER A 24 -3.46 5.50 13.72
CA SER A 24 -3.39 4.42 12.75
C SER A 24 -3.55 5.00 11.35
N ALA A 25 -2.43 5.29 10.68
CA ALA A 25 -2.43 5.45 9.24
C ALA A 25 -3.10 4.20 8.61
N PRO A 26 -3.97 4.38 7.60
CA PRO A 26 -4.59 3.24 6.94
C PRO A 26 -3.50 2.36 6.34
N VAL A 27 -3.51 1.09 6.70
CA VAL A 27 -2.54 0.12 6.20
C VAL A 27 -3.03 -0.38 4.83
N PRO A 28 -2.18 -0.42 3.77
CA PRO A 28 -2.64 -0.82 2.44
C PRO A 28 -3.26 -2.22 2.42
N ALA A 29 -4.26 -2.43 1.57
CA ALA A 29 -4.83 -3.78 1.43
C ALA A 29 -3.83 -4.71 0.73
N CYS A 30 -4.02 -6.02 0.93
CA CYS A 30 -3.29 -7.02 0.18
C CYS A 30 -3.74 -7.01 -1.28
N THR A 31 -2.78 -6.88 -2.20
CA THR A 31 -3.02 -6.84 -3.64
C THR A 31 -2.45 -8.10 -4.28
N ALA A 32 -3.25 -8.79 -5.07
CA ALA A 32 -2.79 -9.91 -5.89
C ALA A 32 -1.91 -9.39 -7.03
N VAL A 33 -0.70 -9.93 -7.13
CA VAL A 33 0.27 -9.56 -8.15
C VAL A 33 0.83 -10.78 -8.87
N GLU A 34 1.24 -10.57 -10.11
CA GLU A 34 2.01 -11.54 -10.89
C GLU A 34 3.33 -10.91 -11.33
N VAL A 35 4.44 -11.62 -11.16
CA VAL A 35 5.74 -11.18 -11.67
C VAL A 35 5.80 -11.44 -13.16
N VAL A 36 5.83 -10.38 -13.95
CA VAL A 36 5.80 -10.48 -15.42
C VAL A 36 7.16 -10.27 -16.06
N GLY A 37 8.16 -9.84 -15.29
CA GLY A 37 9.52 -9.66 -15.80
C GLY A 37 10.47 -8.97 -14.84
N VAL A 38 11.66 -8.67 -15.35
CA VAL A 38 12.72 -7.90 -14.69
C VAL A 38 12.93 -6.63 -15.51
N ASN A 39 13.09 -5.48 -14.85
CA ASN A 39 13.23 -4.18 -15.51
C ASN A 39 14.70 -3.79 -15.76
N CYS A 40 14.92 -2.73 -16.54
CA CYS A 40 16.18 -2.29 -17.17
C CYS A 40 17.45 -2.28 -16.29
N ASP A 41 17.32 -2.05 -14.98
CA ASP A 41 18.42 -2.11 -14.02
C ASP A 41 18.38 -3.45 -13.26
N THR A 42 19.55 -4.09 -13.11
CA THR A 42 19.67 -5.35 -12.37
C THR A 42 19.08 -5.20 -10.96
N GLY A 43 18.09 -6.03 -10.63
CA GLY A 43 17.47 -6.05 -9.31
C GLY A 43 16.03 -5.52 -9.25
N TRP A 44 15.50 -4.93 -10.33
CA TRP A 44 14.09 -4.50 -10.39
C TRP A 44 13.18 -5.53 -11.04
N TYR A 45 12.01 -5.75 -10.46
CA TYR A 45 10.97 -6.66 -10.96
C TYR A 45 9.75 -5.87 -11.42
N ILE A 46 9.12 -6.34 -12.49
CA ILE A 46 7.85 -5.79 -13.00
C ILE A 46 6.72 -6.66 -12.46
N LEU A 47 5.80 -6.04 -11.73
CA LEU A 47 4.62 -6.66 -11.18
C LEU A 47 3.40 -6.21 -11.97
N LYS A 48 2.59 -7.15 -12.42
CA LYS A 48 1.23 -6.89 -12.90
C LYS A 48 0.29 -6.98 -11.72
N LEU A 49 -0.40 -5.89 -11.41
CA LEU A 49 -1.47 -5.90 -10.41
C LEU A 49 -2.69 -6.56 -11.06
N GLN A 50 -3.20 -7.61 -10.42
CA GLN A 50 -4.44 -8.23 -10.87
C GLN A 50 -5.59 -7.30 -10.45
N ASP A 51 -6.40 -6.92 -11.42
CA ASP A 51 -7.50 -6.00 -11.24
C ASP A 51 -8.71 -6.80 -10.72
N ASP A 52 -9.01 -6.70 -9.43
CA ASP A 52 -10.26 -7.24 -8.86
C ASP A 52 -11.38 -6.19 -9.06
N SER A 53 -11.59 -5.78 -10.31
CA SER A 53 -12.20 -4.51 -10.72
C SER A 53 -13.67 -4.29 -10.35
N GLU A 54 -14.29 -5.11 -9.49
CA GLU A 54 -15.68 -4.87 -9.06
C GLU A 54 -15.94 -5.05 -7.56
N GLU A 55 -15.01 -5.60 -6.76
CA GLU A 55 -15.31 -6.00 -5.38
C GLU A 55 -14.49 -5.29 -4.28
N LEU A 56 -13.49 -4.48 -4.64
CA LEU A 56 -12.59 -3.82 -3.68
C LEU A 56 -13.05 -2.44 -3.22
N ALA A 57 -13.88 -1.73 -3.99
CA ALA A 57 -14.44 -0.44 -3.56
C ALA A 57 -15.35 -0.57 -2.31
N SER A 58 -15.73 -1.80 -1.95
CA SER A 58 -16.55 -2.17 -0.80
C SER A 58 -15.78 -2.91 0.31
N LYS A 59 -14.49 -3.23 0.13
CA LYS A 59 -13.67 -3.84 1.19
C LYS A 59 -13.16 -2.77 2.15
N SER A 60 -13.56 -2.91 3.42
CA SER A 60 -13.01 -2.15 4.56
C SER A 60 -11.48 -2.12 4.50
N GLY A 61 -10.89 -0.92 4.41
CA GLY A 61 -9.43 -0.70 4.39
C GLY A 61 -8.84 -0.21 3.06
N SER A 62 -9.65 -0.07 2.00
CA SER A 62 -9.22 0.65 0.79
C SER A 62 -9.15 2.16 1.04
N TYR A 63 -8.10 2.84 0.58
CA TYR A 63 -7.92 4.29 0.74
C TYR A 63 -7.56 4.99 -0.57
N VAL A 64 -7.86 6.29 -0.63
CA VAL A 64 -7.61 7.13 -1.82
C VAL A 64 -6.11 7.16 -2.15
N GLY A 65 -5.73 6.69 -3.34
CA GLY A 65 -4.34 6.60 -3.79
C GLY A 65 -3.75 5.18 -3.75
N GLN A 66 -4.55 4.18 -3.37
CA GLN A 66 -4.17 2.77 -3.53
C GLN A 66 -3.99 2.43 -5.01
N LEU A 67 -3.01 1.56 -5.30
CA LEU A 67 -2.71 1.11 -6.65
C LEU A 67 -3.81 0.16 -7.14
N HIS A 68 -4.40 0.46 -8.30
CA HIS A 68 -5.45 -0.35 -8.93
C HIS A 68 -5.01 -0.75 -10.33
N GLY A 69 -4.99 -2.07 -10.59
CA GLY A 69 -4.65 -2.62 -11.90
C GLY A 69 -3.29 -2.16 -12.46
N GLY A 70 -2.98 -2.60 -13.68
CA GLY A 70 -1.78 -2.14 -14.39
C GLY A 70 -0.46 -2.77 -13.92
N TYR A 71 0.64 -2.04 -14.16
CA TYR A 71 2.00 -2.53 -13.94
C TYR A 71 2.79 -1.58 -13.03
N VAL A 72 3.52 -2.15 -12.09
CA VAL A 72 4.41 -1.44 -11.17
C VAL A 72 5.78 -2.11 -11.12
N THR A 73 6.76 -1.43 -10.56
CA THR A 73 8.13 -1.94 -10.42
C THR A 73 8.59 -1.93 -8.98
N THR A 74 9.35 -2.93 -8.58
CA THR A 74 9.90 -3.03 -7.22
C THR A 74 11.30 -3.63 -7.23
N ASP A 75 12.17 -3.20 -6.33
CA ASP A 75 13.53 -3.73 -6.14
C ASP A 75 13.65 -4.65 -4.91
N ASN A 76 12.64 -4.69 -4.05
CA ASN A 76 12.68 -5.39 -2.77
C ASN A 76 11.79 -6.63 -2.71
N LEU A 77 11.53 -7.26 -3.85
CA LEU A 77 10.73 -8.49 -3.92
C LEU A 77 11.43 -9.66 -3.20
N PRO A 78 10.77 -10.39 -2.30
CA PRO A 78 11.36 -11.52 -1.60
C PRO A 78 11.76 -12.66 -2.55
N GLU A 79 12.83 -13.38 -2.22
CA GLU A 79 13.44 -14.38 -3.10
C GLU A 79 12.49 -15.46 -3.61
N ALA A 80 11.60 -15.92 -2.74
CA ALA A 80 10.59 -16.93 -3.06
C ALA A 80 9.64 -16.50 -4.19
N TYR A 81 9.51 -15.20 -4.47
CA TYR A 81 8.56 -14.66 -5.44
C TYR A 81 9.20 -14.08 -6.68
N ARG A 82 10.53 -14.13 -6.85
CA ARG A 82 11.25 -13.46 -7.96
C ARG A 82 11.08 -14.11 -9.33
N GLN A 83 10.50 -15.31 -9.39
CA GLN A 83 10.34 -16.05 -10.64
C GLN A 83 9.22 -15.45 -11.50
N VAL A 84 9.47 -15.31 -12.80
CA VAL A 84 8.46 -14.87 -13.76
C VAL A 84 7.29 -15.85 -13.79
N GLY A 85 6.07 -15.34 -13.80
CA GLY A 85 4.82 -16.09 -13.69
C GLY A 85 4.40 -16.37 -12.24
N GLN A 86 5.25 -16.08 -11.25
CA GLN A 86 4.90 -16.29 -9.86
C GLN A 86 3.84 -15.29 -9.39
N ARG A 87 2.86 -15.80 -8.65
CA ARG A 87 1.78 -15.02 -8.06
C ARG A 87 1.97 -14.91 -6.55
N ALA A 88 1.66 -13.74 -6.01
CA ALA A 88 1.72 -13.45 -4.59
C ALA A 88 0.61 -12.47 -4.21
N GLN A 89 0.22 -12.48 -2.93
CA GLN A 89 -0.53 -11.38 -2.35
C GLN A 89 0.43 -10.50 -1.57
N LEU A 90 0.59 -9.25 -2.00
CA LEU A 90 1.57 -8.33 -1.42
C LEU A 90 0.88 -7.07 -0.93
N ARG A 91 1.39 -6.53 0.17
CA ARG A 91 1.09 -5.15 0.58
C ARG A 91 2.12 -4.24 -0.07
N LEU A 92 1.63 -3.25 -0.81
CA LEU A 92 2.45 -2.37 -1.64
C LEU A 92 2.27 -0.91 -1.23
N GLU A 93 3.38 -0.18 -1.20
CA GLU A 93 3.39 1.27 -0.99
C GLU A 93 4.16 1.96 -2.12
N LEU A 94 3.72 3.15 -2.51
CA LEU A 94 4.44 3.96 -3.50
C LEU A 94 5.82 4.34 -2.97
N ASN A 95 6.86 4.06 -3.75
CA ASN A 95 8.22 4.51 -3.46
C ASN A 95 8.43 5.89 -4.09
N THR A 96 8.46 6.93 -3.25
CA THR A 96 8.70 8.33 -3.67
C THR A 96 10.18 8.73 -3.60
N SER A 97 11.05 7.86 -3.09
CA SER A 97 12.45 8.19 -2.83
C SER A 97 13.35 7.95 -4.05
N TYR A 98 13.06 6.89 -4.81
CA TYR A 98 13.84 6.50 -5.99
C TYR A 98 13.04 5.55 -6.89
N GLY A 99 13.51 5.32 -8.10
CA GLY A 99 12.90 4.41 -9.07
C GLY A 99 13.92 3.86 -10.06
N PRO A 100 13.50 2.90 -10.91
CA PRO A 100 14.39 2.28 -11.90
C PRO A 100 14.85 3.34 -12.91
N ARG A 101 16.14 3.34 -13.26
CA ARG A 101 16.69 4.26 -14.27
C ARG A 101 16.61 3.62 -15.65
N CYS A 102 15.40 3.52 -16.20
CA CYS A 102 15.23 3.09 -17.59
C CYS A 102 15.46 4.25 -18.57
N VAL A 103 16.55 4.21 -19.34
CA VAL A 103 16.84 5.21 -20.39
C VAL A 103 16.10 4.87 -21.71
N ALA A 104 15.51 3.67 -21.85
CA ALA A 104 15.13 3.11 -23.15
C ALA A 104 13.68 2.61 -23.30
N THR A 105 12.77 2.87 -22.35
CA THR A 105 11.35 2.49 -22.48
C THR A 105 10.45 3.71 -22.45
N ALA A 106 9.59 3.85 -23.46
CA ALA A 106 8.59 4.93 -23.57
C ALA A 106 7.51 4.89 -22.46
N MET A 107 7.62 3.98 -21.49
CA MET A 107 6.70 3.83 -20.36
C MET A 107 7.49 3.68 -19.06
N MET A 108 7.28 4.60 -18.13
CA MET A 108 7.76 4.51 -16.76
C MET A 108 6.65 3.92 -15.88
N TYR A 109 6.86 2.71 -15.37
CA TYR A 109 5.96 2.12 -14.36
C TYR A 109 6.27 2.73 -12.98
N PRO A 110 5.25 2.96 -12.14
CA PRO A 110 5.46 3.45 -10.78
C PRO A 110 6.39 2.52 -9.99
N ALA A 111 7.28 3.12 -9.19
CA ALA A 111 8.11 2.38 -8.25
C ALA A 111 7.31 2.14 -6.96
N VAL A 112 7.37 0.92 -6.44
CA VAL A 112 6.69 0.50 -5.22
C VAL A 112 7.62 -0.30 -4.33
N ARG A 113 7.33 -0.27 -3.03
CA ARG A 113 7.99 -1.09 -2.02
C ARG A 113 7.01 -2.15 -1.52
N VAL A 114 7.47 -3.40 -1.49
CA VAL A 114 6.77 -4.49 -0.81
C VAL A 114 6.97 -4.30 0.70
N THR A 115 5.89 -4.05 1.43
CA THR A 115 5.95 -3.91 2.90
C THR A 115 5.63 -5.21 3.61
N GLU A 116 4.82 -6.09 2.99
CA GLU A 116 4.41 -7.35 3.57
C GLU A 116 4.00 -8.36 2.49
N VAL A 117 4.20 -9.65 2.77
CA VAL A 117 3.65 -10.77 1.99
C VAL A 117 2.43 -11.31 2.73
N CYS A 118 1.25 -11.15 2.16
CA CYS A 118 0.01 -11.57 2.78
C CYS A 118 -0.21 -13.09 2.65
N GLY A 119 -0.66 -13.72 3.73
CA GLY A 119 -0.99 -15.15 3.75
C GLY A 119 0.17 -16.10 4.09
N ALA A 120 1.31 -15.59 4.56
CA ALA A 120 2.38 -16.40 5.16
C ALA A 120 2.04 -16.90 6.59
N ASP A 121 0.97 -16.36 7.21
CA ASP A 121 0.53 -16.70 8.57
C ASP A 121 -0.67 -17.66 8.59
N ASN A 122 -0.53 -18.81 7.94
CA ASN A 122 -1.37 -19.97 8.24
C ASN A 122 -0.49 -21.22 8.32
N LYS A 123 0.22 -21.34 9.45
CA LYS A 123 0.66 -22.64 9.96
C LYS A 123 0.64 -22.66 11.48
#